data_AF-A0A067MGN0-F1
#
_entry.id   AF-A0A067MGN0-F1
#
_cell.length_a   1.000
_cell.length_b   1.000
_cell.length_c   1.000
_cell.angle_alpha   90.00
_cell.angle_beta   90.00
_cell.angle_gamma   90.00
#
_symmetry.space_group_name_H-M   'P 1'
#
loop_
_entity.id
_entity.type
_entity.pdbx_description
1 polymer ?
#
loop_
_entity_poly.entity_id
_entity_poly.type
_entity_poly.pdbx_seq_one_letter_code
_entity_poly.pdbx_strand_id
1 'polypeptide(L)' 'DLTLLDDIYRWMWLHRIHSYARGFEGMTWAEIIMMDGAQLAAKGVRGIGPRTRFEGMFKVLRFRLGIQHPDNDGTYFDS' A
#
# COMPACT_ATOMS: atom_id res chain seq x y z
N ASP A 1 -0.58 16.12 1.02
CA ASP A 1 -0.83 16.27 2.45
C ASP A 1 -0.38 14.99 3.13
N LEU A 2 0.80 15.03 3.76
CA LEU A 2 1.43 13.84 4.36
C LEU A 2 0.78 13.45 5.70
N THR A 3 0.03 14.39 6.28
CA THR A 3 -0.79 14.20 7.49
C THR A 3 -1.83 13.08 7.36
N LEU A 4 -2.24 12.77 6.13
CA LEU A 4 -3.19 11.69 5.84
C LEU A 4 -2.56 10.29 6.01
N LEU A 5 -1.23 10.18 5.91
CA LEU A 5 -0.51 8.92 6.11
C LEU A 5 -0.16 8.68 7.59
N ASP A 6 -0.10 9.74 8.40
CA ASP A 6 0.02 9.63 9.86
C ASP A 6 -1.18 8.87 10.46
N ASP A 7 -2.34 8.94 9.80
CA ASP A 7 -3.52 8.13 10.10
C ASP A 7 -3.79 7.10 8.98
N ILE A 8 -2.95 6.06 8.96
CA ILE A 8 -3.05 4.91 8.03
C ILE A 8 -4.46 4.30 8.02
N TYR A 9 -5.15 4.26 9.16
CA TYR A 9 -6.51 3.71 9.27
C TYR A 9 -7.52 4.58 8.54
N ARG A 10 -7.47 5.90 8.72
CA ARG A 10 -8.31 6.85 7.98
C ARG A 10 -8.06 6.79 6.48
N TRP A 11 -6.80 6.68 6.06
CA TRP A 11 -6.45 6.47 4.65
C TRP A 11 -7.09 5.17 4.11
N MET A 12 -6.98 4.06 4.83
CA MET A 12 -7.61 2.80 4.43
C MET A 12 -9.14 2.88 4.36
N TRP A 13 -9.77 3.64 5.25
CA TRP A 13 -11.21 3.91 5.22
C TRP A 13 -11.64 4.65 3.95
N LEU A 14 -10.94 5.74 3.59
CA LEU A 14 -11.19 6.51 2.36
C LEU A 14 -11.02 5.64 1.10
N HIS A 15 -10.04 4.74 1.11
CA HIS A 15 -9.81 3.80 0.03
C HIS A 15 -10.66 2.52 0.13
N ARG A 16 -11.61 2.41 1.07
CA ARG A 16 -12.49 1.23 1.23
C ARG A 16 -11.75 -0.11 1.38
N ILE A 17 -10.58 -0.08 2.03
CA ILE A 17 -9.73 -1.25 2.33
C ILE A 17 -9.48 -1.42 3.82
N HIS A 18 -10.29 -0.76 4.66
CA HIS A 18 -10.21 -0.84 6.12
C HIS A 18 -10.41 -2.26 6.66
N SER A 19 -11.03 -3.17 5.91
CA SER A 19 -11.13 -4.59 6.26
C SER A 19 -9.76 -5.27 6.39
N TYR A 20 -8.72 -4.75 5.72
CA TYR A 20 -7.35 -5.25 5.83
C TYR A 20 -6.54 -4.58 6.94
N ALA A 21 -7.07 -3.55 7.59
CA ALA A 21 -6.33 -2.75 8.57
C ALA A 21 -5.77 -3.59 9.73
N ARG A 22 -6.51 -4.61 10.17
CA ARG A 22 -6.07 -5.55 11.22
C ARG A 22 -4.76 -6.26 10.87
N GLY A 23 -4.49 -6.52 9.59
CA GLY A 23 -3.23 -7.12 9.13
C GLY A 23 -2.01 -6.21 9.32
N PHE A 24 -2.24 -4.90 9.45
CA PHE A 24 -1.22 -3.87 9.54
C PHE A 24 -1.16 -3.19 10.91
N GLU A 25 -1.87 -3.72 11.91
CA GLU A 25 -1.82 -3.22 13.29
C GLU A 25 -0.37 -3.19 13.81
N GLY A 26 0.03 -2.06 14.38
CA GLY A 26 1.38 -1.84 14.91
C GLY A 26 2.45 -1.53 13.87
N MET A 27 2.10 -1.45 12.58
CA MET A 27 3.04 -1.06 11.52
C MET A 27 2.88 0.42 11.19
N THR A 28 4.01 1.07 10.88
CA THR A 28 4.02 2.43 10.37
C THR A 28 3.58 2.44 8.91
N TRP A 29 3.03 3.56 8.45
CA TRP A 29 2.67 3.73 7.04
C TRP A 29 3.88 3.54 6.12
N ALA A 30 5.07 3.95 6.56
CA ALA A 30 6.32 3.82 5.83
C ALA A 30 6.68 2.35 5.58
N GLU A 31 6.51 1.49 6.59
CA GLU A 31 6.72 0.04 6.44
C GLU A 31 5.69 -0.59 5.51
N ILE A 32 4.42 -0.17 5.61
CA ILE A 32 3.32 -0.68 4.79
C ILE A 32 3.55 -0.33 3.32
N ILE A 33 3.89 0.93 3.02
CA ILE A 33 4.12 1.34 1.64
C ILE A 33 5.35 0.71 1.04
N MET A 34 6.24 0.06 1.80
CA MET A 34 7.42 -0.65 1.25
C MET A 34 7.14 -2.12 0.95
N MET A 35 5.94 -2.61 1.26
CA MET A 35 5.62 -4.02 1.07
C MET A 35 5.49 -4.45 -0.40
N ASP A 36 5.82 -5.71 -0.65
CA ASP A 36 5.53 -6.43 -1.89
C ASP A 36 4.24 -7.26 -1.81
N GLY A 37 3.80 -7.83 -2.95
CA GLY A 37 2.60 -8.65 -3.01
C GLY A 37 2.64 -9.93 -2.16
N ALA A 38 3.81 -10.48 -1.86
CA ALA A 38 3.97 -11.67 -1.02
C ALA A 38 3.80 -11.31 0.47
N GLN A 39 4.37 -10.20 0.90
CA GLN A 39 4.22 -9.63 2.24
C GLN A 39 2.76 -9.22 2.49
N LEU A 40 2.10 -8.59 1.52
CA LEU A 40 0.67 -8.27 1.59
C LEU A 40 -0.19 -9.54 1.75
N ALA A 41 0.14 -10.62 1.04
CA ALA A 41 -0.55 -11.89 1.19
C ALA A 41 -0.38 -12.50 2.58
N ALA A 42 0.83 -12.40 3.16
CA ALA A 42 1.10 -12.83 4.53
C ALA A 42 0.31 -12.02 5.58
N LYS A 43 -0.01 -10.76 5.28
CA LYS A 43 -0.88 -9.90 6.10
C LYS A 43 -2.38 -10.12 5.90
N GLY A 44 -2.78 -11.07 5.04
CA GLY A 44 -4.18 -11.43 4.79
C GLY A 44 -4.77 -10.84 3.50
N VAL A 45 -4.02 -10.05 2.74
CA VAL A 45 -4.41 -9.56 1.41
C VAL A 45 -4.11 -10.65 0.37
N ARG A 46 -4.82 -11.77 0.42
CA ARG A 46 -4.52 -12.95 -0.42
C ARG A 46 -4.99 -12.80 -1.88
N GLY A 47 -6.00 -11.96 -2.12
CA GLY A 47 -6.58 -11.79 -3.45
C GLY A 47 -5.66 -11.00 -4.39
N ILE A 48 -5.54 -11.43 -5.65
CA ILE A 48 -4.74 -10.73 -6.68
C ILE A 48 -5.24 -9.28 -6.86
N GLY A 49 -6.55 -9.07 -7.04
CA GLY A 49 -7.12 -7.73 -7.23
C GLY A 49 -6.78 -6.74 -6.10
N PRO A 50 -7.05 -7.09 -4.83
CA PRO A 50 -6.63 -6.27 -3.70
C PRO A 50 -5.12 -5.99 -3.68
N ARG A 51 -4.27 -6.98 -3.97
CA ARG A 51 -2.81 -6.78 -4.02
C ARG A 51 -2.38 -5.79 -5.09
N THR A 52 -2.85 -5.95 -6.32
CA THR A 52 -2.58 -5.01 -7.42
C THR A 52 -3.01 -3.58 -7.06
N ARG A 53 -4.13 -3.45 -6.34
CA ARG A 53 -4.60 -2.14 -5.87
C ARG A 53 -3.67 -1.52 -4.83
N PHE A 54 -3.21 -2.29 -3.85
CA PHE A 54 -2.23 -1.84 -2.86
C PHE A 54 -0.91 -1.44 -3.52
N GLU A 55 -0.38 -2.29 -4.40
CA GLU A 55 0.86 -2.02 -5.14
C GLU A 55 0.77 -0.74 -5.97
N GLY A 56 -0.35 -0.52 -6.68
CA GLY A 56 -0.61 0.73 -7.40
C GLY A 56 -0.64 1.96 -6.49
N MET A 57 -1.28 1.84 -5.32
CA MET A 57 -1.33 2.92 -4.33
C MET A 57 0.05 3.22 -3.74
N PHE A 58 0.84 2.19 -3.42
CA PHE A 58 2.20 2.33 -2.91
C PHE A 58 3.13 2.96 -3.94
N LYS A 59 3.04 2.58 -5.22
CA LYS A 59 3.77 3.23 -6.31
C LYS A 59 3.53 4.74 -6.35
N VAL A 60 2.26 5.17 -6.31
CA VAL A 60 1.90 6.59 -6.31
C VAL A 60 2.43 7.31 -5.07
N LEU A 61 2.33 6.70 -3.89
CA LEU A 61 2.83 7.28 -2.65
C LEU A 61 4.36 7.39 -2.64
N ARG A 62 5.07 6.32 -3.04
CA ARG A 62 6.53 6.30 -3.18
C ARG A 62 7.01 7.39 -4.15
N PHE A 63 6.37 7.51 -5.32
CA PHE A 63 6.68 8.54 -6.30
C PHE A 63 6.50 9.95 -5.73
N ARG A 64 5.37 10.22 -5.05
CA ARG A 64 5.10 11.53 -4.43
C ARG A 64 6.07 11.86 -3.29
N LEU A 65 6.58 10.85 -2.61
CA LEU A 65 7.51 10.98 -1.49
C LEU A 65 9.00 10.96 -1.91
N GLY A 66 9.29 10.72 -3.18
CA GLY A 66 10.67 10.54 -3.67
C GLY A 66 11.34 9.28 -3.14
N ILE A 67 10.57 8.27 -2.70
CA ILE A 67 11.09 7.00 -2.19
C ILE A 67 11.36 6.07 -3.39
N GLN A 68 12.57 5.51 -3.43
CA GLN A 68 12.96 4.57 -4.49
C GLN A 68 12.13 3.28 -4.39
N HIS A 69 11.56 2.87 -5.52
CA HIS A 69 10.76 1.64 -5.57
C HIS A 69 11.66 0.42 -5.34
N PRO A 70 11.31 -0.51 -4.43
CA PRO A 70 12.10 -1.72 -4.19
C PRO A 70 12.13 -2.66 -5.40
N ASP A 71 11.06 -2.71 -6.19
CA ASP A 71 11.02 -3.50 -7.43
C ASP A 71 11.24 -2.66 -8.68
N ASN A 72 12.16 -3.11 -9.52
CA ASN A 72 12.54 -2.50 -10.79
C ASN A 72 11.55 -2.83 -11.93
N ASP A 73 10.29 -3.16 -11.60
CA ASP A 73 9.35 -3.73 -12.57
C ASP A 73 8.36 -2.68 -13.07
N GLY A 74 8.71 -2.13 -14.24
CA GLY A 74 7.99 -1.12 -15.00
C GLY A 74 6.68 -1.60 -15.63
N THR A 75 5.81 -2.22 -14.84
CA THR A 75 4.55 -2.77 -15.34
C THR A 75 3.32 -2.00 -14.86
N TYR A 76 2.72 -1.34 -15.86
CA TYR A 76 1.32 -0.99 -16.13
C TYR A 76 0.52 -0.13 -15.14
N PHE A 77 0.18 1.09 -15.58
CA PHE A 77 -1.21 1.57 -15.71
C PHE A 77 -1.26 2.77 -16.70
N ASP A 78 -1.44 2.45 -17.97
CA ASP A 78 -2.26 3.25 -18.90
C ASP A 78 -3.67 2.65 -18.83
N SER A 79 -4.63 3.41 -18.28
CA SER A 79 -6.10 3.34 -18.42
C SER A 79 -6.75 4.32 -17.44
#